data_AF-A0A941S999-F1
#
_entry.id   AF-A0A941S999-F1
#
_cell.length_a   1.000
_cell.length_b   1.000
_cell.length_c   1.000
_cell.angle_alpha   90.00
_cell.angle_beta   90.00
_cell.angle_gamma   90.00
#
_symmetry.space_group_name_H-M   'P 1'
#
loop_
_entity.id
_entity.type
_entity.pdbx_description
1 polymer ?
#
loop_
_entity_poly.entity_id
_entity_poly.type
_entity_poly.pdbx_seq_one_letter_code
_entity_poly.pdbx_strand_id
1 'polypeptide(L)' 'MAADTKPLMPKATAVWLVDNTALTFEQIADFCGLHPLEVKGIADEDVAKGIKGMDPVTSGQLSREQIE' A
#
# COMPACT_ATOMS: atom_id res chain seq x y z
N MET A 1 7.87 3.84 -21.91
CA MET A 1 6.60 3.89 -21.17
C MET A 1 6.79 3.02 -19.95
N ALA A 2 7.17 3.62 -18.82
CA ALA A 2 7.33 2.87 -17.58
C ALA A 2 5.94 2.35 -17.23
N ALA A 3 5.77 1.03 -17.15
CA ALA A 3 4.55 0.46 -16.65
C ALA A 3 4.39 1.00 -15.23
N ASP A 4 3.42 1.89 -15.02
CA ASP A 4 2.98 2.28 -13.69
C ASP A 4 2.56 0.99 -12.96
N THR A 5 3.46 0.40 -12.17
CA THR A 5 3.22 -0.82 -11.38
C THR A 5 2.30 -0.49 -10.21
N LYS A 6 1.14 0.10 -10.51
CA LYS A 6 0.09 0.35 -9.54
C LYS A 6 -0.44 -1.02 -9.08
N PRO A 7 -0.52 -1.26 -7.77
CA PRO A 7 -1.05 -2.51 -7.25
C PRO A 7 -2.44 -2.77 -7.81
N LEU A 8 -2.73 -4.03 -8.16
CA LEU A 8 -4.04 -4.45 -8.68
C LEU A 8 -5.17 -4.14 -7.67
N MET A 9 -4.85 -4.18 -6.38
CA MET A 9 -5.74 -3.83 -5.28
C MET A 9 -5.11 -2.75 -4.41
N PRO A 10 -5.17 -1.47 -4.80
CA PRO A 10 -4.42 -0.41 -4.14
C PRO A 10 -4.77 -0.23 -2.67
N LYS A 11 -6.05 -0.41 -2.29
CA LYS A 11 -6.46 -0.36 -0.89
C LYS A 11 -5.93 -1.53 -0.06
N ALA A 12 -5.98 -2.76 -0.59
CA ALA A 12 -5.47 -3.93 0.11
C ALA A 12 -3.94 -3.92 0.22
N THR A 13 -3.26 -3.42 -0.81
CA THR A 13 -1.81 -3.22 -0.77
C THR A 13 -1.43 -2.11 0.20
N ALA A 14 -2.14 -0.98 0.23
CA ALA A 14 -1.91 0.07 1.22
C ALA A 14 -2.10 -0.43 2.66
N VAL A 15 -3.14 -1.23 2.94
CA VAL A 15 -3.34 -1.89 4.24
C VAL A 15 -2.11 -2.73 4.61
N TRP A 16 -1.63 -3.56 3.68
CA TRP A 16 -0.46 -4.39 3.94
C TRP A 16 0.80 -3.55 4.17
N LEU A 17 1.04 -2.53 3.33
CA LEU A 17 2.22 -1.66 3.42
C LEU A 17 2.26 -0.89 4.74
N VAL A 18 1.13 -0.35 5.19
CA VAL A 18 1.04 0.37 6.47
C VAL A 18 1.42 -0.52 7.66
N ASP A 19 1.02 -1.79 7.65
CA ASP A 19 1.28 -2.72 8.75
C ASP A 19 2.64 -3.42 8.68
N ASN A 20 3.17 -3.66 7.47
CA ASN A 20 4.33 -4.53 7.24
C ASN A 20 5.60 -3.77 6.83
N THR A 21 5.52 -2.45 6.66
CA THR A 21 6.65 -1.62 6.18
C THR A 21 6.78 -0.35 7.02
N ALA A 22 7.95 0.28 6.99
CA ALA A 22 8.20 1.55 7.67
C ALA A 22 7.98 2.77 6.76
N LEU A 23 7.30 2.58 5.62
CA LEU A 23 7.06 3.64 4.65
C LEU A 23 6.12 4.71 5.19
N THR A 24 6.33 5.96 4.76
CA THR A 24 5.44 7.07 5.10
C THR A 24 4.12 6.98 4.34
N PHE A 25 3.07 7.59 4.90
CA PHE A 25 1.75 7.61 4.25
C PHE A 25 1.78 8.23 2.85
N GLU A 26 2.67 9.19 2.61
CA GLU A 26 2.87 9.82 1.30
C GLU A 26 3.50 8.84 0.29
N GLN A 27 4.49 8.05 0.70
CA GLN A 27 5.09 7.03 -0.16
C GLN A 27 4.09 5.92 -0.52
N ILE A 28 3.31 5.46 0.46
CA ILE A 28 2.28 4.43 0.23
C ILE A 28 1.18 4.98 -0.68
N ALA A 29 0.78 6.24 -0.47
CA ALA A 29 -0.20 6.95 -1.29
C ALA A 29 0.28 7.09 -2.75
N ASP A 30 1.52 7.52 -2.96
CA ASP A 30 2.12 7.64 -4.30
C ASP A 30 2.17 6.28 -5.01
N PHE A 31 2.65 5.24 -4.32
CA PHE A 31 2.73 3.88 -4.87
C PHE A 31 1.36 3.29 -5.21
N CYS A 32 0.39 3.42 -4.30
CA CYS A 32 -0.96 2.89 -4.50
C CYS A 32 -1.85 3.79 -5.36
N GLY A 33 -1.40 5.00 -5.69
CA GLY A 33 -2.22 6.04 -6.34
C GLY A 33 -3.42 6.46 -5.49
N LEU A 34 -3.28 6.42 -4.16
CA LEU A 34 -4.31 6.83 -3.20
C LEU A 34 -4.00 8.21 -2.65
N HIS A 35 -5.00 8.88 -2.05
CA HIS A 35 -4.73 10.11 -1.33
C HIS A 35 -4.10 9.78 0.04
N PRO A 36 -3.12 10.54 0.55
CA PRO A 36 -2.52 10.28 1.87
C PRO A 36 -3.53 10.28 3.02
N LEU A 37 -4.65 11.00 2.88
CA LEU A 37 -5.78 10.92 3.82
C LEU A 37 -6.47 9.55 3.82
N GLU A 38 -6.59 8.89 2.67
CA GLU A 38 -7.13 7.52 2.61
C GLU A 38 -6.17 6.53 3.27
N VAL A 39 -4.86 6.66 3.02
CA VAL A 39 -3.85 5.81 3.68
C VAL A 39 -3.87 6.02 5.20
N LYS A 40 -4.05 7.25 5.65
CA LYS A 40 -4.23 7.56 7.08
C LYS A 40 -5.49 6.92 7.66
N GLY A 41 -6.61 6.93 6.93
CA GLY A 41 -7.84 6.24 7.34
C GLY A 41 -7.73 4.71 7.32
N ILE A 42 -6.85 4.16 6.48
CA ILE A 42 -6.46 2.74 6.51
C ILE A 42 -5.64 2.42 7.76
N ALA A 43 -4.67 3.27 8.10
CA ALA A 43 -3.83 3.14 9.30
C ALA A 43 -4.63 3.28 10.60
N ASP A 44 -5.70 4.09 10.60
CA ASP A 44 -6.63 4.24 11.72
C ASP A 44 -7.62 3.05 11.85
N GLU A 45 -7.48 2.03 11.01
CA GLU A 45 -8.40 0.89 10.87
C GLU A 45 -9.85 1.27 10.53
N ASP A 46 -10.16 2.55 10.28
CA ASP A 46 -11.50 3.03 9.95
C ASP A 46 -11.94 2.53 8.56
N VAL A 47 -11.03 2.60 7.58
CA VAL A 47 -11.27 2.15 6.20
C VAL A 47 -10.88 0.69 6.00
N ALA A 48 -9.96 0.16 6.82
CA ALA A 48 -9.42 -1.18 6.68
C ALA A 48 -10.29 -2.28 7.32
N LYS A 49 -11.34 -1.95 8.08
CA LYS A 49 -12.25 -2.92 8.71
C LYS A 49 -12.85 -3.88 7.67
N GLY A 50 -12.28 -5.08 7.62
CA GLY A 50 -12.69 -6.16 6.71
C GLY A 50 -11.91 -6.25 5.40
N ILE A 51 -10.93 -5.37 5.15
CA ILE A 51 -10.02 -5.48 4.01
C ILE A 51 -8.85 -6.37 4.39
N LYS A 52 -8.72 -7.52 3.74
CA LYS A 52 -7.55 -8.38 3.90
C LYS A 52 -6.38 -7.78 3.14
N GLY A 53 -5.34 -7.36 3.86
CA GLY A 53 -4.12 -6.83 3.25
C GLY A 53 -3.53 -7.82 2.23
N MET A 54 -3.14 -7.31 1.06
CA MET A 54 -2.51 -8.11 0.01
C MET A 54 -1.04 -7.75 -0.06
N ASP A 55 -0.18 -8.73 0.16
CA ASP A 55 1.26 -8.56 0.09
C ASP A 55 1.70 -8.30 -1.37
N PRO A 56 2.15 -7.08 -1.71
CA PRO A 56 2.68 -6.77 -3.03
C PRO A 56 4.06 -7.40 -3.26
N VAL A 57 4.78 -7.78 -2.20
CA VAL A 57 6.13 -8.37 -2.29
C VAL A 57 6.05 -9.81 -2.77
N THR A 58 5.22 -10.63 -2.11
CA THR A 58 4.96 -12.01 -2.55
C THR A 58 4.26 -12.05 -3.92
N SER A 59 3.48 -11.01 -4.26
CA SER A 59 2.87 -10.89 -5.59
C SER A 59 3.87 -10.47 -6.70
N GLY A 60 5.13 -10.15 -6.35
CA GLY A 60 6.15 -9.71 -7.29
C GLY A 60 5.92 -8.31 -7.87
N GLN A 61 5.06 -7.50 -7.23
CA GLN A 61 4.79 -6.11 -7.63
C GLN A 61 5.79 -5.13 -7.00
N LEU A 62 6.34 -5.48 -5.84
CA LEU A 62 7.39 -4.74 -5.14
C LEU A 62 8.49 -5.70 -4.68
N SER A 63 9.71 -5.20 -4.64
CA SER A 63 10.80 -5.88 -3.92
C SER A 63 10.88 -5.38 -2.49
N ARG A 64 11.35 -6.25 -1.58
CA ARG A 64 11.51 -5.90 -0.15
C ARG A 64 12.46 -4.71 0.05
N GLU A 65 13.44 -4.58 -0.83
CA GLU A 65 14.37 -3.45 -0.90
C GLU A 65 13.70 -2.11 -1.26
N GLN A 66 12.51 -2.12 -1.87
CA GLN A 66 11.78 -0.90 -2.23
C GLN A 66 10.88 -0.37 -1.10
N ILE A 67 10.68 -1.17 -0.04
CA ILE A 67 9.80 -0.88 1.09
C ILE A 67 10.56 -0.81 2.44
N GLU A 68 11.89 -0.95 2.41
CA GLU A 68 12.80 -0.72 3.54
C GLU A 68 13.23 0.75 3.67
#